data_AF-N9CTB2-F1
#
_entry.id   AF-N9CTB2-F1
#
_cell.length_a   1.000
_cell.length_b   1.000
_cell.length_c   1.000
_cell.angle_alpha   90.00
_cell.angle_beta   90.00
_cell.angle_gamma   90.00
#
_symmetry.space_group_name_H-M   'P 1'
#
loop_
_entity.id
_entity.type
_entity.pdbx_description
1 polymer ?
#
loop_
_entity_poly.entity_id
_entity_poly.type
_entity_poly.pdbx_seq_one_letter_code
_entity_poly.pdbx_strand_id
1 'polypeptide(L)'
;MTEFHHGITARESAAGKIPIRNSDTNIMAMVAYADDADEDAFPLNTPVLVTSVNRVLPKAGAMGNLRKNLEIISAITSPTLVVIRIADPYTEGEFDQSVVIGTTADNGKRTGLQALLTVKSQLGITPKIICVSDTETIDVANALGAICKKLRAYSYITPRDADGVVFEDPEDVVNFRNMLAFREIELIWPEWTSGNVLLGEDTNTVLSPTKIYIQQTDIDGGNLTYDLYIQGNKIESNEFVNTMGQADSRAVFFDLVKKIVANYIPPIRVVDAGGGIGHFQAVANYVTGGNGLSAHGLIRIVLKRNSQQEQDIFPLFIDQDTGLPLASPVELVSLGESMFPGF
;
A
#
# COMPACT_ATOMS: atom_id res chain seq x y z
N MET A 1 -67.72 11.36 -29.12
CA MET A 1 -66.66 11.31 -30.15
C MET A 1 -65.51 12.15 -29.62
N THR A 2 -64.38 11.53 -29.26
CA THR A 2 -63.16 12.26 -28.88
C THR A 2 -62.55 12.86 -30.13
N GLU A 3 -62.49 14.18 -30.18
CA GLU A 3 -61.92 14.96 -31.28
C GLU A 3 -60.39 14.77 -31.26
N PHE A 4 -59.86 14.03 -32.24
CA PHE A 4 -58.43 13.82 -32.38
C PHE A 4 -57.80 15.04 -33.03
N HIS A 5 -56.89 15.69 -32.30
CA HIS A 5 -56.17 16.85 -32.80
C HIS A 5 -55.07 16.40 -33.78
N HIS A 6 -55.33 16.52 -35.09
CA HIS A 6 -54.32 16.30 -36.12
C HIS A 6 -53.56 17.60 -36.41
N GLY A 7 -52.33 17.70 -35.88
CA GLY A 7 -51.45 18.85 -36.07
C GLY A 7 -50.27 18.83 -35.11
N ILE A 8 -49.29 19.70 -35.34
CA ILE A 8 -48.18 19.88 -34.39
C ILE A 8 -48.67 20.73 -33.22
N THR A 9 -48.51 20.22 -31.99
CA THR A 9 -48.83 20.98 -30.78
C THR A 9 -47.52 21.43 -30.16
N ALA A 10 -47.30 22.74 -30.06
CA ALA A 10 -46.16 23.30 -29.35
C ALA A 10 -46.58 23.65 -27.92
N ARG A 11 -45.82 23.14 -26.94
CA ARG A 11 -45.90 23.56 -25.54
C ARG A 11 -44.60 24.24 -25.18
N GLU A 12 -44.65 25.55 -25.03
CA GLU A 12 -43.49 26.33 -24.61
C GLU A 12 -43.38 26.24 -23.08
N SER A 13 -42.34 25.55 -22.60
CA SER A 13 -42.04 25.47 -21.18
C SER A 13 -41.16 26.66 -20.80
N ALA A 14 -41.56 27.44 -19.79
CA ALA A 14 -40.73 28.50 -19.21
C ALA A 14 -39.57 27.96 -18.34
N ALA A 15 -39.20 26.68 -18.50
CA ALA A 15 -38.03 26.12 -17.85
C ALA A 15 -36.79 26.91 -18.33
N GLY A 16 -36.06 27.49 -17.37
CA GLY A 16 -34.84 28.26 -17.63
C GLY A 16 -33.75 27.43 -18.29
N LYS A 17 -32.56 28.03 -18.47
CA LYS A 17 -31.41 27.35 -19.07
C LYS A 17 -31.20 25.98 -18.40
N ILE A 18 -31.24 24.91 -19.20
CA ILE A 18 -30.87 23.57 -18.73
C ILE A 18 -29.36 23.61 -18.46
N PRO A 19 -28.91 23.47 -17.21
CA PRO A 19 -27.48 23.49 -16.93
C PRO A 19 -26.85 22.23 -17.55
N ILE A 20 -25.91 22.44 -18.46
CA ILE A 20 -25.02 21.37 -18.91
C ILE A 20 -24.11 21.05 -17.72
N ARG A 21 -24.26 19.86 -17.15
CA ARG A 21 -23.35 19.39 -16.10
C ARG A 21 -22.13 18.79 -16.78
N ASN A 22 -20.94 19.15 -16.32
CA ASN A 22 -19.73 18.43 -16.70
C ASN A 22 -19.86 16.97 -16.24
N SER A 23 -19.42 16.04 -17.07
CA SER A 23 -19.28 14.65 -16.66
C SER A 23 -18.02 14.52 -15.79
N ASP A 24 -18.18 14.22 -14.52
CA ASP A 24 -17.06 13.89 -13.63
C ASP A 24 -16.53 12.50 -14.03
N THR A 25 -15.58 12.47 -14.97
CA THR A 25 -14.97 11.23 -15.49
C THR A 25 -13.86 10.69 -14.62
N ASN A 26 -13.42 11.44 -13.61
CA ASN A 26 -12.27 11.12 -12.75
C ASN A 26 -12.67 10.58 -11.37
N ILE A 27 -13.93 10.21 -11.16
CA ILE A 27 -14.38 9.64 -9.89
C ILE A 27 -13.90 8.19 -9.83
N MET A 28 -13.07 7.92 -8.82
CA MET A 28 -12.54 6.59 -8.52
C MET A 28 -13.41 5.94 -7.44
N ALA A 29 -13.70 4.65 -7.58
CA ALA A 29 -14.19 3.83 -6.50
C ALA A 29 -13.23 2.68 -6.24
N MET A 30 -12.93 2.41 -4.98
CA MET A 30 -12.17 1.25 -4.57
C MET A 30 -13.02 0.36 -3.66
N VAL A 31 -12.93 -0.95 -3.89
CA VAL A 31 -13.40 -1.96 -2.96
C VAL A 31 -12.15 -2.50 -2.27
N ALA A 32 -12.13 -2.45 -0.94
CA ALA A 32 -10.96 -2.80 -0.14
C ALA A 32 -11.38 -3.45 1.17
N TYR A 33 -10.46 -4.14 1.83
CA TYR A 33 -10.70 -4.82 3.09
C TYR A 33 -9.70 -4.33 4.14
N ALA A 34 -10.19 -4.26 5.38
CA ALA A 34 -9.45 -3.92 6.58
C ALA A 34 -10.35 -4.18 7.79
N ASP A 35 -10.08 -5.22 8.57
CA ASP A 35 -10.94 -5.58 9.71
C ASP A 35 -10.80 -4.61 10.89
N ASP A 36 -9.65 -3.94 11.02
CA ASP A 36 -9.33 -2.98 12.08
C ASP A 36 -9.62 -1.51 11.69
N ALA A 37 -10.22 -1.28 10.53
CA ALA A 37 -10.67 0.05 10.12
C ALA A 37 -11.82 0.54 11.02
N ASP A 38 -11.85 1.84 11.31
CA ASP A 38 -12.91 2.50 12.07
C ASP A 38 -14.28 2.26 11.40
N GLU A 39 -15.17 1.55 12.09
CA GLU A 39 -16.45 1.10 11.53
C GLU A 39 -17.42 2.25 11.23
N ASP A 40 -17.29 3.39 11.93
CA ASP A 40 -18.12 4.57 11.69
C ASP A 40 -17.65 5.31 10.44
N ALA A 41 -16.34 5.37 10.22
CA ALA A 41 -15.74 6.02 9.07
C ALA A 41 -15.79 5.16 7.80
N PHE A 42 -15.64 3.85 7.95
CA PHE A 42 -15.72 2.88 6.87
C PHE A 42 -16.70 1.75 7.23
N PRO A 43 -18.03 1.99 7.20
CA PRO A 43 -18.98 0.94 7.51
C PRO A 43 -18.94 -0.17 6.45
N LEU A 44 -19.06 -1.42 6.91
CA LEU A 44 -18.97 -2.59 6.03
C LEU A 44 -20.01 -2.53 4.90
N ASN A 45 -19.61 -2.80 3.67
CA ASN A 45 -20.43 -2.83 2.46
C ASN A 45 -21.21 -1.52 2.20
N THR A 46 -20.71 -0.39 2.68
CA THR A 46 -21.34 0.93 2.50
C THR A 46 -20.39 1.87 1.77
N PRO A 47 -20.82 2.49 0.65
CA PRO A 47 -20.05 3.53 -0.01
C PRO A 47 -19.80 4.76 0.87
N VAL A 48 -18.54 5.12 1.02
CA VAL A 48 -18.10 6.32 1.73
C VAL A 48 -17.36 7.25 0.78
N LEU A 49 -17.76 8.52 0.75
CA LEU A 49 -17.05 9.56 -0.01
C LEU A 49 -15.82 10.05 0.77
N VAL A 50 -14.64 9.80 0.22
CA VAL A 50 -13.37 10.31 0.73
C VAL A 50 -13.00 11.59 0.00
N THR A 51 -13.14 12.72 0.70
CA THR A 51 -12.81 14.06 0.17
C THR A 51 -11.36 14.48 0.43
N SER A 52 -10.67 13.77 1.32
CA SER A 52 -9.26 13.98 1.65
C SER A 52 -8.71 12.68 2.21
N VAL A 53 -7.76 12.09 1.49
CA VAL A 53 -7.12 10.83 1.91
C VAL A 53 -6.40 11.00 3.25
N ASN A 54 -5.65 12.09 3.42
CA ASN A 54 -4.92 12.39 4.66
C ASN A 54 -5.80 12.43 5.92
N ARG A 55 -7.08 12.84 5.80
CA ARG A 55 -8.01 12.85 6.95
C ARG A 55 -8.50 11.46 7.34
N VAL A 56 -8.61 10.54 6.38
CA VAL A 56 -9.16 9.21 6.62
C VAL A 56 -8.09 8.15 6.82
N LEU A 57 -6.83 8.43 6.47
CA LEU A 57 -5.70 7.53 6.68
C LEU A 57 -5.59 7.00 8.12
N PRO A 58 -5.70 7.82 9.19
CA PRO A 58 -5.64 7.31 10.56
C PRO A 58 -6.80 6.36 10.94
N LYS A 59 -7.85 6.31 10.13
CA LYS A 59 -9.07 5.52 10.35
C LYS A 59 -9.15 4.28 9.46
N ALA A 60 -8.21 4.13 8.53
CA ALA A 60 -8.21 3.09 7.51
C ALA A 60 -7.83 1.70 8.05
N GLY A 61 -7.43 1.61 9.33
CA GLY A 61 -6.81 0.40 9.88
C GLY A 61 -5.39 0.20 9.34
N ALA A 62 -4.80 -0.92 9.67
CA ALA A 62 -3.50 -1.39 9.21
C ALA A 62 -3.54 -2.87 8.79
N MET A 63 -4.67 -3.56 8.98
CA MET A 63 -4.88 -4.88 8.42
C MET A 63 -5.46 -4.76 7.00
N GLY A 64 -5.20 -5.78 6.18
CA GLY A 64 -5.66 -5.82 4.81
C GLY A 64 -5.01 -4.75 3.91
N ASN A 65 -5.76 -4.24 2.95
CA ASN A 65 -5.22 -3.39 1.88
C ASN A 65 -5.76 -1.97 1.82
N LEU A 66 -6.75 -1.61 2.64
CA LEU A 66 -7.37 -0.29 2.59
C LEU A 66 -6.35 0.84 2.79
N ARG A 67 -5.55 0.77 3.86
CA ARG A 67 -4.54 1.79 4.15
C ARG A 67 -3.44 1.85 3.10
N LYS A 68 -2.87 0.70 2.72
CA LYS A 68 -1.87 0.56 1.65
C LYS A 68 -2.32 1.31 0.39
N ASN A 69 -3.54 1.03 -0.06
CA ASN A 69 -4.10 1.63 -1.27
C ASN A 69 -4.32 3.15 -1.13
N LEU A 70 -4.80 3.62 0.01
CA LEU A 70 -4.96 5.04 0.28
C LEU A 70 -3.62 5.78 0.28
N GLU A 71 -2.59 5.21 0.90
CA GLU A 71 -1.24 5.79 0.93
C GLU A 71 -0.65 5.88 -0.49
N ILE A 72 -0.75 4.80 -1.29
CA ILE A 72 -0.32 4.78 -2.70
C ILE A 72 -1.03 5.88 -3.51
N ILE A 73 -2.36 5.94 -3.42
CA ILE A 73 -3.14 6.94 -4.16
C ILE A 73 -2.68 8.35 -3.77
N SER A 74 -2.56 8.62 -2.46
CA SER A 74 -2.20 9.94 -1.94
C SER A 74 -0.81 10.42 -2.39
N ALA A 75 0.12 9.49 -2.62
CA ALA A 75 1.47 9.79 -3.10
C ALA A 75 1.48 10.23 -4.58
N ILE A 76 0.48 9.82 -5.36
CA ILE A 76 0.38 10.14 -6.79
C ILE A 76 -0.55 11.32 -7.02
N THR A 77 -1.74 11.32 -6.40
CA THR A 77 -2.79 12.31 -6.65
C THR A 77 -3.84 12.37 -5.53
N SER A 78 -4.76 13.33 -5.60
CA SER A 78 -5.89 13.47 -4.67
C SER A 78 -7.21 13.45 -5.44
N PRO A 79 -7.70 12.26 -5.84
CA PRO A 79 -8.92 12.13 -6.63
C PRO A 79 -10.17 12.19 -5.73
N THR A 80 -11.34 12.44 -6.34
CA THR A 80 -12.61 12.14 -5.68
C THR A 80 -12.74 10.64 -5.57
N LEU A 81 -12.63 10.12 -4.35
CA LEU A 81 -12.55 8.69 -4.07
C LEU A 81 -13.79 8.21 -3.32
N VAL A 82 -14.36 7.10 -3.77
CA VAL A 82 -15.37 6.34 -3.01
C VAL A 82 -14.70 5.08 -2.50
N VAL A 83 -14.78 4.84 -1.20
CA VAL A 83 -14.30 3.61 -0.57
C VAL A 83 -15.51 2.76 -0.20
N ILE A 84 -15.47 1.48 -0.54
CA ILE A 84 -16.38 0.47 -0.04
C ILE A 84 -15.53 -0.56 0.69
N ARG A 85 -15.65 -0.58 2.03
CA ARG A 85 -14.98 -1.59 2.84
C ARG A 85 -15.76 -2.90 2.80
N ILE A 86 -15.09 -4.02 2.54
CA ILE A 86 -15.65 -5.38 2.64
C ILE A 86 -14.97 -6.12 3.79
N ALA A 87 -15.49 -7.30 4.15
CA ALA A 87 -14.81 -8.15 5.12
C ALA A 87 -13.51 -8.69 4.50
N ASP A 88 -12.52 -9.00 5.33
CA ASP A 88 -11.29 -9.64 4.84
C ASP A 88 -11.61 -10.93 4.08
N PRO A 89 -11.28 -11.03 2.78
CA PRO A 89 -11.51 -12.25 2.03
C PRO A 89 -10.49 -13.34 2.36
N TYR A 90 -9.44 -13.07 3.15
CA TYR A 90 -8.44 -14.05 3.56
C TYR A 90 -8.72 -14.55 4.98
N THR A 91 -9.54 -15.60 5.11
CA THR A 91 -9.80 -16.23 6.40
C THR A 91 -8.88 -17.42 6.58
N GLU A 92 -8.08 -17.43 7.66
CA GLU A 92 -7.11 -18.51 7.95
C GLU A 92 -6.08 -18.76 6.81
N GLY A 93 -5.84 -17.76 5.97
CA GLY A 93 -4.92 -17.84 4.82
C GLY A 93 -5.59 -18.34 3.53
N GLU A 94 -6.86 -18.72 3.58
CA GLU A 94 -7.64 -19.16 2.42
C GLU A 94 -8.42 -17.99 1.82
N PHE A 95 -8.37 -17.84 0.50
CA PHE A 95 -9.06 -16.76 -0.21
C PHE A 95 -10.52 -17.10 -0.53
N ASP A 96 -11.45 -16.32 0.00
CA ASP A 96 -12.88 -16.39 -0.31
C ASP A 96 -13.33 -15.26 -1.25
N GLN A 97 -13.30 -15.56 -2.55
CA GLN A 97 -13.77 -14.66 -3.59
C GLN A 97 -15.25 -14.25 -3.46
N SER A 98 -16.09 -15.02 -2.75
CA SER A 98 -17.51 -14.71 -2.60
C SER A 98 -17.74 -13.45 -1.77
N VAL A 99 -16.85 -13.16 -0.82
CA VAL A 99 -16.85 -11.93 -0.01
C VAL A 99 -16.59 -10.72 -0.90
N VAL A 100 -15.64 -10.85 -1.84
CA VAL A 100 -15.28 -9.79 -2.79
C VAL A 100 -16.39 -9.56 -3.80
N ILE A 101 -16.86 -10.60 -4.48
CA ILE A 101 -17.93 -10.51 -5.49
C ILE A 101 -19.22 -9.96 -4.87
N GLY A 102 -19.56 -10.46 -3.69
CA GLY A 102 -20.73 -10.08 -2.92
C GLY A 102 -22.06 -10.49 -3.57
N THR A 103 -23.14 -10.15 -2.88
CA THR A 103 -24.51 -10.51 -3.26
C THR A 103 -25.48 -9.40 -2.86
N THR A 104 -26.77 -9.65 -3.03
CA THR A 104 -27.83 -8.87 -2.36
C THR A 104 -28.30 -9.69 -1.16
N ALA A 105 -28.03 -9.21 0.05
CA ALA A 105 -28.49 -9.83 1.28
C ALA A 105 -30.03 -9.73 1.41
N ASP A 106 -30.62 -10.53 2.29
CA ASP A 106 -32.08 -10.60 2.49
C ASP A 106 -32.73 -9.26 2.85
N ASN A 107 -31.97 -8.38 3.52
CA ASN A 107 -32.40 -7.02 3.85
C ASN A 107 -32.30 -6.03 2.66
N GLY A 108 -31.95 -6.52 1.46
CA GLY A 108 -31.77 -5.73 0.24
C GLY A 108 -30.42 -5.01 0.15
N LYS A 109 -29.54 -5.14 1.16
CA LYS A 109 -28.20 -4.53 1.12
C LYS A 109 -27.33 -5.27 0.11
N ARG A 110 -26.70 -4.53 -0.79
CA ARG A 110 -25.69 -5.07 -1.71
C ARG A 110 -24.33 -5.10 -1.00
N THR A 111 -23.62 -6.21 -1.16
CA THR A 111 -22.29 -6.43 -0.57
C THR A 111 -21.23 -6.57 -1.66
N GLY A 112 -19.95 -6.54 -1.27
CA GLY A 112 -18.83 -6.73 -2.19
C GLY A 112 -18.85 -5.74 -3.35
N LEU A 113 -18.52 -6.22 -4.54
CA LEU A 113 -18.62 -5.46 -5.78
C LEU A 113 -20.04 -4.97 -6.07
N GLN A 114 -21.09 -5.70 -5.67
CA GLN A 114 -22.48 -5.27 -5.91
C GLN A 114 -22.80 -3.94 -5.23
N ALA A 115 -22.12 -3.60 -4.13
CA ALA A 115 -22.29 -2.32 -3.44
C ALA A 115 -21.95 -1.10 -4.33
N LEU A 116 -21.06 -1.26 -5.33
CA LEU A 116 -20.72 -0.21 -6.31
C LEU A 116 -21.95 0.31 -7.07
N LEU A 117 -22.96 -0.55 -7.27
CA LEU A 117 -24.21 -0.18 -7.95
C LEU A 117 -25.10 0.75 -7.11
N THR A 118 -24.78 0.97 -5.82
CA THR A 118 -25.54 1.83 -4.91
C THR A 118 -24.94 3.23 -4.74
N VAL A 119 -23.70 3.43 -5.22
CA VAL A 119 -22.93 4.68 -5.05
C VAL A 119 -23.71 5.90 -5.57
N LYS A 120 -24.32 5.80 -6.75
CA LYS A 120 -25.11 6.90 -7.33
C LYS A 120 -26.32 7.28 -6.49
N SER A 121 -27.05 6.30 -5.97
CA SER A 121 -28.24 6.56 -5.16
C SER A 121 -27.90 7.13 -3.78
N GLN A 122 -26.75 6.76 -3.20
CA GLN A 122 -26.38 7.19 -1.85
C GLN A 122 -25.58 8.49 -1.86
N LEU A 123 -24.62 8.65 -2.78
CA LEU A 123 -23.66 9.74 -2.80
C LEU A 123 -23.89 10.73 -3.95
N GLY A 124 -24.83 10.45 -4.87
CA GLY A 124 -25.15 11.32 -6.01
C GLY A 124 -24.11 11.32 -7.14
N ILE A 125 -23.04 10.54 -7.01
CA ILE A 125 -21.91 10.47 -7.94
C ILE A 125 -21.80 9.08 -8.59
N THR A 126 -21.24 9.00 -9.80
CA THR A 126 -21.06 7.72 -10.50
C THR A 126 -19.58 7.47 -10.76
N PRO A 127 -18.97 6.44 -10.14
CA PRO A 127 -17.56 6.15 -10.35
C PRO A 127 -17.33 5.66 -11.78
N LYS A 128 -16.19 6.06 -12.35
CA LYS A 128 -15.77 5.75 -13.71
C LYS A 128 -14.47 4.96 -13.78
N ILE A 129 -13.71 4.96 -12.68
CA ILE A 129 -12.51 4.15 -12.49
C ILE A 129 -12.79 3.27 -11.27
N ILE A 130 -12.65 1.95 -11.41
CA ILE A 130 -12.90 0.99 -10.32
C ILE A 130 -11.62 0.20 -10.03
N CYS A 131 -11.26 0.13 -8.76
CA CYS A 131 -10.09 -0.61 -8.27
C CYS A 131 -10.54 -1.66 -7.25
N VAL A 132 -9.99 -2.88 -7.35
CA VAL A 132 -10.32 -4.01 -6.46
C VAL A 132 -9.02 -4.75 -6.13
N SER A 133 -8.03 -4.01 -5.66
CA SER A 133 -6.65 -4.47 -5.51
C SER A 133 -6.54 -5.71 -4.62
N ASP A 134 -5.50 -6.49 -4.90
CA ASP A 134 -5.09 -7.68 -4.14
C ASP A 134 -6.11 -8.85 -4.16
N THR A 135 -7.10 -8.87 -5.06
CA THR A 135 -8.18 -9.87 -5.06
C THR A 135 -8.68 -10.28 -6.46
N GLU A 136 -7.98 -9.87 -7.52
CA GLU A 136 -8.47 -9.93 -8.90
C GLU A 136 -8.32 -11.30 -9.58
N THR A 137 -8.89 -12.34 -8.98
CA THR A 137 -9.03 -13.67 -9.59
C THR A 137 -9.98 -13.64 -10.79
N ILE A 138 -10.02 -14.72 -11.58
CA ILE A 138 -10.82 -14.75 -12.81
C ILE A 138 -12.32 -14.55 -12.55
N ASP A 139 -12.86 -15.09 -11.46
CA ASP A 139 -14.27 -14.95 -11.10
C ASP A 139 -14.59 -13.54 -10.59
N VAL A 140 -13.68 -12.95 -9.79
CA VAL A 140 -13.78 -11.56 -9.36
C VAL A 140 -13.73 -10.62 -10.57
N ALA A 141 -12.80 -10.84 -11.50
CA ALA A 141 -12.66 -10.05 -12.73
C ALA A 141 -13.89 -10.15 -13.63
N ASN A 142 -14.51 -11.33 -13.75
CA ASN A 142 -15.75 -11.52 -14.50
C ASN A 142 -16.94 -10.77 -13.86
N ALA A 143 -17.08 -10.85 -12.53
CA ALA A 143 -18.10 -10.12 -11.80
C ALA A 143 -17.90 -8.59 -11.93
N LEU A 144 -16.65 -8.15 -11.80
CA LEU A 144 -16.24 -6.76 -11.95
C LEU A 144 -16.55 -6.23 -13.35
N GLY A 145 -16.21 -6.98 -14.41
CA GLY A 145 -16.52 -6.63 -15.79
C GLY A 145 -18.02 -6.40 -16.03
N ALA A 146 -18.86 -7.27 -15.47
CA ALA A 146 -20.32 -7.11 -15.55
C ALA A 146 -20.82 -5.83 -14.84
N ILE A 147 -20.19 -5.44 -13.73
CA ILE A 147 -20.52 -4.22 -12.97
C ILE A 147 -20.00 -2.97 -13.70
N CYS A 148 -18.76 -2.98 -14.18
CA CYS A 148 -18.16 -1.94 -14.98
C CYS A 148 -19.03 -1.60 -16.20
N LYS A 149 -19.55 -2.62 -16.90
CA LYS A 149 -20.49 -2.45 -18.01
C LYS A 149 -21.79 -1.73 -17.61
N LYS A 150 -22.37 -2.05 -16.45
CA LYS A 150 -23.57 -1.37 -15.92
C LYS A 150 -23.30 0.09 -15.57
N LEU A 151 -22.14 0.35 -14.95
CA LEU A 151 -21.73 1.70 -14.52
C LEU A 151 -21.15 2.55 -15.65
N ARG A 152 -20.83 1.93 -16.81
CA ARG A 152 -20.02 2.51 -17.88
C ARG A 152 -18.72 3.06 -17.30
N ALA A 153 -18.02 2.19 -16.57
CA ALA A 153 -16.75 2.42 -15.91
C ALA A 153 -15.69 1.46 -16.46
N TYR A 154 -14.43 1.73 -16.19
CA TYR A 154 -13.30 0.85 -16.47
C TYR A 154 -12.64 0.40 -15.17
N SER A 155 -12.05 -0.78 -15.19
CA SER A 155 -11.20 -1.26 -14.11
C SER A 155 -9.84 -1.69 -14.65
N TYR A 156 -8.82 -1.39 -13.86
CA TYR A 156 -7.44 -1.79 -14.08
C TYR A 156 -7.11 -2.82 -13.01
N ILE A 157 -6.76 -4.03 -13.43
CA ILE A 157 -6.55 -5.15 -12.52
C ILE A 157 -5.19 -5.80 -12.75
N THR A 158 -4.63 -6.35 -11.69
CA THR A 158 -3.46 -7.23 -11.78
C THR A 158 -3.94 -8.67 -11.73
N PRO A 159 -3.70 -9.48 -12.77
CA PRO A 159 -4.23 -10.84 -12.85
C PRO A 159 -3.64 -11.72 -11.75
N ARG A 160 -4.51 -12.47 -11.07
CA ARG A 160 -4.18 -13.36 -9.94
C ARG A 160 -4.73 -14.76 -10.15
N ASP A 161 -4.09 -15.74 -9.51
CA ASP A 161 -4.51 -17.13 -9.48
C ASP A 161 -5.77 -17.35 -8.62
N ALA A 162 -6.13 -18.61 -8.35
CA ALA A 162 -7.31 -18.94 -7.56
C ALA A 162 -7.20 -18.53 -6.09
N ASP A 163 -5.98 -18.41 -5.57
CA ASP A 163 -5.67 -18.07 -4.18
C ASP A 163 -5.46 -16.55 -4.02
N GLY A 164 -5.66 -15.77 -5.09
CA GLY A 164 -5.46 -14.33 -5.09
C GLY A 164 -3.98 -13.92 -5.12
N VAL A 165 -3.07 -14.81 -5.53
CA VAL A 165 -1.65 -14.53 -5.68
C VAL A 165 -1.36 -14.05 -7.11
N VAL A 166 -0.47 -13.08 -7.27
CA VAL A 166 -0.11 -12.54 -8.60
C VAL A 166 0.63 -13.61 -9.40
N PHE A 167 0.30 -13.76 -10.67
CA PHE A 167 1.05 -14.66 -11.56
C PHE A 167 2.50 -14.19 -11.74
N GLU A 168 3.46 -15.12 -11.61
CA GLU A 168 4.89 -14.85 -11.85
C GLU A 168 5.24 -14.92 -13.34
N ASP A 169 4.49 -15.75 -14.10
CA ASP A 169 4.80 -16.05 -15.49
C ASP A 169 3.86 -15.34 -16.48
N PRO A 170 4.39 -14.81 -17.59
CA PRO A 170 3.58 -14.14 -18.60
C PRO A 170 2.62 -15.08 -19.33
N GLU A 171 2.88 -16.39 -19.37
CA GLU A 171 1.99 -17.38 -19.99
C GLU A 171 0.66 -17.49 -19.25
N ASP A 172 0.70 -17.50 -17.91
CA ASP A 172 -0.51 -17.53 -17.08
C ASP A 172 -1.34 -16.26 -17.24
N VAL A 173 -0.68 -15.11 -17.41
CA VAL A 173 -1.36 -13.83 -17.70
C VAL A 173 -2.09 -13.88 -19.04
N VAL A 174 -1.48 -14.49 -20.07
CA VAL A 174 -2.13 -14.68 -21.38
C VAL A 174 -3.34 -15.61 -21.24
N ASN A 175 -3.21 -16.70 -20.48
CA ASN A 175 -4.31 -17.62 -20.22
C ASN A 175 -5.46 -16.94 -19.47
N PHE A 176 -5.15 -16.15 -18.44
CA PHE A 176 -6.10 -15.32 -17.73
C PHE A 176 -6.84 -14.36 -18.67
N ARG A 177 -6.10 -13.65 -19.54
CA ARG A 177 -6.69 -12.73 -20.52
C ARG A 177 -7.64 -13.43 -21.48
N ASN A 178 -7.33 -14.65 -21.91
CA ASN A 178 -8.17 -15.44 -22.82
C ASN A 178 -9.51 -15.87 -22.20
N MET A 179 -9.57 -15.98 -20.87
CA MET A 179 -10.80 -16.25 -20.13
C MET A 179 -11.70 -15.01 -19.96
N LEU A 180 -11.18 -13.80 -20.21
CA LEU A 180 -11.93 -12.54 -20.08
C LEU A 180 -12.59 -12.09 -21.39
N ALA A 181 -13.88 -11.77 -21.31
CA ALA A 181 -14.69 -11.28 -22.43
C ALA A 181 -15.10 -9.79 -22.33
N PHE A 182 -14.54 -9.05 -21.36
CA PHE A 182 -14.91 -7.66 -21.09
C PHE A 182 -13.89 -6.69 -21.68
N ARG A 183 -14.38 -5.66 -22.37
CA ARG A 183 -13.54 -4.55 -22.87
C ARG A 183 -13.32 -3.48 -21.80
N GLU A 184 -14.09 -3.53 -20.72
CA GLU A 184 -14.05 -2.60 -19.59
C GLU A 184 -12.97 -2.98 -18.56
N ILE A 185 -12.27 -4.10 -18.75
CA ILE A 185 -11.20 -4.60 -17.88
C ILE A 185 -9.88 -4.49 -18.64
N GLU A 186 -8.91 -3.81 -18.04
CA GLU A 186 -7.55 -3.67 -18.54
C GLU A 186 -6.58 -4.36 -17.58
N LEU A 187 -5.68 -5.19 -18.11
CA LEU A 187 -4.69 -5.90 -17.31
C LEU A 187 -3.41 -5.07 -17.17
N ILE A 188 -2.88 -5.00 -15.95
CA ILE A 188 -1.58 -4.42 -15.63
C ILE A 188 -0.72 -5.49 -14.98
N TRP A 189 0.38 -5.85 -15.65
CA TRP A 189 1.34 -6.84 -15.19
C TRP A 189 2.75 -6.55 -15.75
N PRO A 190 3.83 -6.78 -14.99
CA PRO A 190 3.84 -7.21 -13.58
C PRO A 190 3.38 -6.10 -12.62
N GLU A 191 3.15 -6.45 -11.35
CA GLU A 191 2.87 -5.46 -10.31
C GLU A 191 4.07 -4.54 -10.10
N TRP A 192 3.81 -3.27 -9.79
CA TRP A 192 4.88 -2.32 -9.50
C TRP A 192 5.49 -2.66 -8.15
N THR A 193 6.81 -2.89 -8.12
CA THR A 193 7.54 -2.93 -6.86
C THR A 193 7.61 -1.50 -6.31
N SER A 194 6.70 -1.19 -5.38
CA SER A 194 6.76 0.04 -4.61
C SER A 194 8.11 0.09 -3.88
N GLY A 195 8.85 1.19 -4.05
CA GLY A 195 10.04 1.50 -3.26
C GLY A 195 9.75 1.81 -1.78
N ASN A 196 8.49 1.61 -1.34
CA ASN A 196 7.98 1.74 0.02
C ASN A 196 7.28 0.43 0.48
N VAL A 197 7.93 -0.37 1.35
CA VAL A 197 7.48 -1.66 1.92
C VAL A 197 6.60 -1.47 3.15
N LEU A 198 6.45 -0.23 3.61
CA LEU A 198 5.66 0.12 4.78
C LEU A 198 4.19 0.40 4.49
N LEU A 199 3.78 0.35 3.22
CA LEU A 199 2.43 0.74 2.85
C LEU A 199 1.43 -0.22 3.48
N GLY A 200 0.62 0.31 4.40
CA GLY A 200 -0.36 -0.48 5.15
C GLY A 200 0.17 -1.23 6.38
N GLU A 201 1.45 -1.18 6.74
CA GLU A 201 1.89 -1.80 7.99
C GLU A 201 1.52 -0.96 9.23
N ASP A 202 1.02 -1.63 10.27
CA ASP A 202 0.85 -0.99 11.58
C ASP A 202 2.24 -0.70 12.17
N THR A 203 2.37 0.44 12.86
CA THR A 203 3.51 0.67 13.76
C THR A 203 3.56 -0.34 14.91
N ASN A 204 2.50 -1.13 15.10
CA ASN A 204 2.34 -2.15 16.14
C ASN A 204 2.36 -3.61 15.64
N THR A 205 2.63 -3.87 14.36
CA THR A 205 2.90 -5.25 13.90
C THR A 205 4.00 -5.84 14.78
N VAL A 206 3.89 -7.12 15.16
CA VAL A 206 4.93 -7.78 15.97
C VAL A 206 6.22 -7.82 15.16
N LEU A 207 7.06 -6.82 15.39
CA LEU A 207 8.33 -6.69 14.71
C LEU A 207 9.28 -7.78 15.23
N SER A 208 10.10 -8.32 14.33
CA SER A 208 11.18 -9.23 14.68
C SER A 208 12.52 -8.51 14.46
N PRO A 209 13.57 -8.81 15.24
CA PRO A 209 14.88 -8.23 15.00
C PRO A 209 15.37 -8.60 13.60
N THR A 210 15.83 -7.61 12.83
CA THR A 210 16.31 -7.86 11.47
C THR A 210 17.83 -7.93 11.41
N LYS A 211 18.31 -8.52 10.32
CA LYS A 211 19.72 -8.63 10.00
C LYS A 211 19.90 -8.35 8.51
N ILE A 212 20.74 -7.40 8.18
CA ILE A 212 21.01 -6.97 6.80
C ILE A 212 22.46 -7.30 6.48
N TYR A 213 22.68 -8.11 5.46
CA TYR A 213 24.01 -8.46 4.97
C TYR A 213 24.41 -7.57 3.80
N ILE A 214 25.60 -6.98 3.89
CA ILE A 214 26.11 -6.05 2.88
C ILE A 214 27.34 -6.64 2.20
N GLN A 215 27.27 -6.78 0.88
CA GLN A 215 28.43 -7.16 0.07
C GLN A 215 29.47 -6.04 0.09
N GLN A 216 30.76 -6.41 0.17
CA GLN A 216 31.85 -5.44 0.10
C GLN A 216 31.93 -4.82 -1.29
N THR A 217 31.70 -3.52 -1.36
CA THR A 217 31.84 -2.70 -2.57
C THR A 217 32.42 -1.35 -2.18
N ASP A 218 32.98 -0.62 -3.15
CA ASP A 218 33.50 0.73 -2.91
C ASP A 218 32.36 1.76 -3.00
N ILE A 219 32.20 2.59 -1.98
CA ILE A 219 31.25 3.71 -1.94
C ILE A 219 31.98 4.96 -1.45
N ASP A 220 32.01 6.01 -2.27
CA ASP A 220 32.77 7.25 -2.01
C ASP A 220 31.97 8.30 -1.22
N GLY A 221 31.07 7.85 -0.35
CA GLY A 221 30.17 8.70 0.43
C GLY A 221 28.94 9.20 -0.34
N GLY A 222 28.08 9.92 0.37
CA GLY A 222 26.82 10.46 -0.15
C GLY A 222 25.71 10.50 0.90
N ASN A 223 24.46 10.53 0.45
CA ASN A 223 23.28 10.76 1.28
C ASN A 223 22.38 9.52 1.33
N LEU A 224 21.93 9.16 2.53
CA LEU A 224 20.96 8.09 2.76
C LEU A 224 19.71 8.68 3.41
N THR A 225 18.55 8.48 2.78
CA THR A 225 17.27 8.92 3.32
C THR A 225 16.68 7.84 4.24
N TYR A 226 16.11 8.25 5.37
CA TYR A 226 15.55 7.32 6.34
C TYR A 226 14.31 7.87 7.06
N ASP A 227 13.58 6.95 7.70
CA ASP A 227 12.63 7.24 8.79
C ASP A 227 13.11 6.55 10.06
N LEU A 228 12.88 7.17 11.22
CA LEU A 228 13.20 6.58 12.52
C LEU A 228 11.94 6.45 13.37
N TYR A 229 11.77 5.27 13.97
CA TYR A 229 10.74 5.00 14.97
C TYR A 229 11.39 4.55 16.27
N ILE A 230 10.89 5.09 17.40
CA ILE A 230 11.29 4.71 18.75
C ILE A 230 10.04 4.36 19.53
N GLN A 231 9.98 3.16 20.10
CA GLN A 231 8.81 2.63 20.82
C GLN A 231 7.51 2.75 20.01
N GLY A 232 7.58 2.41 18.71
CA GLY A 232 6.45 2.50 17.77
C GLY A 232 6.14 3.91 17.26
N ASN A 233 6.64 4.97 17.90
CA ASN A 233 6.39 6.34 17.48
C ASN A 233 7.37 6.78 16.40
N LYS A 234 6.88 7.36 15.30
CA LYS A 234 7.72 7.98 14.28
C LYS A 234 8.35 9.25 14.82
N ILE A 235 9.67 9.29 14.90
CA ILE A 235 10.45 10.41 15.43
C ILE A 235 10.97 11.29 14.30
N GLU A 236 11.49 10.67 13.24
CA GLU A 236 12.01 11.36 12.06
C GLU A 236 11.36 10.79 10.80
N SER A 237 11.11 11.67 9.81
CA SER A 237 10.40 11.32 8.59
C SER A 237 11.01 11.98 7.37
N ASN A 238 11.51 11.17 6.43
CA ASN A 238 12.23 11.58 5.23
C ASN A 238 13.48 12.43 5.54
N GLU A 239 14.12 12.18 6.68
CA GLU A 239 15.39 12.81 7.01
C GLU A 239 16.52 12.16 6.22
N PHE A 240 17.64 12.86 6.07
CA PHE A 240 18.82 12.35 5.41
C PHE A 240 20.04 12.42 6.31
N VAL A 241 20.86 11.38 6.24
CA VAL A 241 22.17 11.32 6.88
C VAL A 241 23.25 11.25 5.80
N ASN A 242 24.37 11.92 6.04
CA ASN A 242 25.50 11.92 5.12
C ASN A 242 26.68 11.13 5.68
N THR A 243 27.50 10.62 4.77
CA THR A 243 28.80 10.05 5.09
C THR A 243 29.84 10.50 4.08
N MET A 244 31.07 10.67 4.58
CA MET A 244 32.25 10.74 3.73
C MET A 244 32.62 9.32 3.27
N GLY A 245 33.50 9.19 2.28
CA GLY A 245 34.05 7.90 1.86
C GLY A 245 34.65 7.14 3.05
N GLN A 246 34.19 5.90 3.26
CA GLN A 246 34.74 4.97 4.24
C GLN A 246 35.54 3.88 3.52
N ALA A 247 36.10 2.93 4.28
CA ALA A 247 36.89 1.84 3.72
C ALA A 247 36.12 0.97 2.70
N ASP A 248 34.82 0.75 2.93
CA ASP A 248 33.92 0.01 2.04
C ASP A 248 32.44 0.32 2.37
N SER A 249 31.53 -0.23 1.55
CA SER A 249 30.08 -0.14 1.72
C SER A 249 29.55 -0.60 3.08
N ARG A 250 30.23 -1.55 3.75
CA ARG A 250 29.84 -2.05 5.07
C ARG A 250 30.17 -1.03 6.15
N ALA A 251 31.38 -0.46 6.09
CA ALA A 251 31.81 0.62 6.97
C ALA A 251 30.94 1.87 6.77
N VAL A 252 30.57 2.19 5.52
CA VAL A 252 29.59 3.24 5.21
C VAL A 252 28.25 2.96 5.88
N PHE A 253 27.67 1.77 5.66
CA PHE A 253 26.36 1.43 6.20
C PHE A 253 26.34 1.52 7.73
N PHE A 254 27.41 1.07 8.40
CA PHE A 254 27.51 1.14 9.84
C PHE A 254 27.67 2.57 10.39
N ASP A 255 28.50 3.39 9.76
CA ASP A 255 28.66 4.81 10.14
C ASP A 255 27.33 5.56 10.06
N LEU A 256 26.54 5.29 9.01
CA LEU A 256 25.21 5.88 8.83
C LEU A 256 24.24 5.44 9.94
N VAL A 257 24.19 4.16 10.28
CA VAL A 257 23.35 3.66 11.39
C VAL A 257 23.73 4.35 12.71
N LYS A 258 25.02 4.48 13.02
CA LYS A 258 25.48 5.21 14.21
C LYS A 258 25.03 6.66 14.21
N LYS A 259 25.21 7.36 13.08
CA LYS A 259 24.83 8.78 12.95
C LYS A 259 23.33 9.00 13.10
N ILE A 260 22.51 8.13 12.51
CA ILE A 260 21.06 8.17 12.64
C ILE A 260 20.66 8.18 14.12
N VAL A 261 21.30 7.36 14.95
CA VAL A 261 20.88 7.20 16.36
C VAL A 261 21.72 7.98 17.39
N ALA A 262 22.72 8.75 16.96
CA ALA A 262 23.76 9.31 17.84
C ALA A 262 23.24 10.33 18.87
N ASN A 263 22.20 11.09 18.54
CA ASN A 263 21.76 12.26 19.33
C ASN A 263 20.60 11.98 20.29
N TYR A 264 20.15 10.72 20.40
CA TYR A 264 18.98 10.37 21.20
C TYR A 264 19.29 10.16 22.68
N ILE A 265 18.35 10.58 23.53
CA ILE A 265 18.40 10.41 24.98
C ILE A 265 17.14 9.65 25.43
N PRO A 266 17.26 8.49 26.10
CA PRO A 266 18.50 7.81 26.48
C PRO A 266 19.32 7.34 25.25
N PRO A 267 20.65 7.18 25.39
CA PRO A 267 21.51 6.84 24.28
C PRO A 267 21.16 5.47 23.71
N ILE A 268 20.95 5.41 22.40
CA ILE A 268 20.79 4.17 21.66
C ILE A 268 22.16 3.53 21.50
N ARG A 269 22.35 2.34 22.08
CA ARG A 269 23.65 1.66 22.09
C ARG A 269 23.91 0.94 20.77
N VAL A 270 25.03 1.24 20.14
CA VAL A 270 25.52 0.58 18.93
C VAL A 270 26.90 -0.01 19.22
N VAL A 271 27.14 -1.27 18.87
CA VAL A 271 28.38 -2.01 19.15
C VAL A 271 29.12 -2.33 17.86
N ASP A 272 30.46 -2.17 17.88
CA ASP A 272 31.32 -2.16 16.70
C ASP A 272 31.72 -3.55 16.18
N ALA A 273 32.12 -4.44 17.08
CA ALA A 273 32.44 -5.86 16.87
C ALA A 273 32.84 -6.49 18.23
N GLY A 274 32.90 -7.82 18.35
CA GLY A 274 33.59 -8.48 19.47
C GLY A 274 32.78 -8.77 20.74
N GLY A 275 31.45 -8.86 20.64
CA GLY A 275 30.56 -9.21 21.76
C GLY A 275 30.26 -8.03 22.70
N GLY A 276 29.14 -8.12 23.45
CA GLY A 276 28.69 -7.05 24.34
C GLY A 276 27.17 -6.84 24.32
N ILE A 277 26.68 -5.87 25.11
CA ILE A 277 25.25 -5.51 25.18
C ILE A 277 25.00 -4.25 24.34
N GLY A 278 24.13 -4.35 23.34
CA GLY A 278 23.73 -3.22 22.49
C GLY A 278 22.35 -3.38 21.88
N HIS A 279 21.81 -2.30 21.31
CA HIS A 279 20.59 -2.31 20.50
C HIS A 279 20.88 -2.74 19.06
N PHE A 280 22.00 -2.32 18.49
CA PHE A 280 22.46 -2.74 17.17
C PHE A 280 23.91 -3.20 17.25
N GLN A 281 24.27 -4.21 16.48
CA GLN A 281 25.64 -4.65 16.28
C GLN A 281 25.96 -4.65 14.80
N ALA A 282 27.11 -4.09 14.42
CA ALA A 282 27.72 -4.40 13.15
C ALA A 282 28.82 -5.44 13.32
N VAL A 283 28.93 -6.30 12.32
CA VAL A 283 30.02 -7.27 12.15
C VAL A 283 30.47 -7.15 10.71
N ALA A 284 31.63 -7.73 10.37
CA ALA A 284 32.34 -7.56 9.10
C ALA A 284 31.47 -7.53 7.82
N ASN A 285 30.32 -8.19 7.79
CA ASN A 285 29.46 -8.26 6.62
C ASN A 285 27.96 -8.01 6.89
N TYR A 286 27.56 -7.63 8.11
CA TYR A 286 26.16 -7.38 8.42
C TYR A 286 25.95 -6.36 9.53
N VAL A 287 24.73 -5.82 9.59
CA VAL A 287 24.20 -5.12 10.77
C VAL A 287 22.95 -5.85 11.24
N THR A 288 22.83 -6.04 12.55
CA THR A 288 21.68 -6.74 13.16
C THR A 288 21.14 -5.98 14.36
N GLY A 289 19.83 -6.01 14.54
CA GLY A 289 19.19 -5.50 15.75
C GLY A 289 19.14 -6.54 16.86
N GLY A 290 19.16 -6.05 18.09
CA GLY A 290 19.03 -6.86 19.28
C GLY A 290 17.63 -7.45 19.43
N ASN A 291 17.57 -8.58 20.10
CA ASN A 291 16.32 -9.30 20.35
C ASN A 291 15.59 -8.89 21.63
N GLY A 292 16.07 -7.85 22.34
CA GLY A 292 15.43 -7.34 23.55
C GLY A 292 15.50 -8.26 24.78
N LEU A 293 16.32 -9.33 24.76
CA LEU A 293 16.44 -10.27 25.89
C LEU A 293 16.93 -9.62 27.18
N SER A 294 17.76 -8.57 27.10
CA SER A 294 18.30 -7.88 28.27
C SER A 294 17.40 -6.73 28.74
N ALA A 295 16.87 -5.95 27.79
CA ALA A 295 15.93 -4.88 28.04
C ALA A 295 15.11 -4.60 26.79
N HIS A 296 13.79 -4.45 26.92
CA HIS A 296 12.92 -4.13 25.79
C HIS A 296 13.10 -2.67 25.37
N GLY A 297 13.22 -2.44 24.07
CA GLY A 297 13.55 -1.14 23.52
C GLY A 297 13.39 -1.10 22.01
N LEU A 298 12.14 -1.04 21.54
CA LEU A 298 11.85 -1.11 20.11
C LEU A 298 12.41 0.12 19.39
N ILE A 299 13.29 -0.13 18.42
CA ILE A 299 13.85 0.86 17.51
C ILE A 299 13.75 0.30 16.10
N ARG A 300 13.18 1.07 15.18
CA ARG A 300 13.05 0.71 13.78
C ARG A 300 13.59 1.84 12.93
N ILE A 301 14.58 1.53 12.10
CA ILE A 301 15.16 2.42 11.11
C ILE A 301 14.71 1.91 9.75
N VAL A 302 14.05 2.77 8.97
CA VAL A 302 13.59 2.45 7.63
C VAL A 302 14.46 3.23 6.66
N LEU A 303 15.31 2.53 5.93
CA LEU A 303 16.21 3.12 4.95
C LEU A 303 15.55 3.05 3.58
N LYS A 304 15.58 4.14 2.82
CA LYS A 304 14.88 4.22 1.53
C LYS A 304 15.72 4.89 0.45
N ARG A 305 15.48 4.44 -0.77
CA ARG A 305 15.91 5.13 -1.98
C ARG A 305 15.16 6.44 -2.11
N ASN A 306 15.88 7.50 -2.48
CA ASN A 306 15.31 8.81 -2.73
C ASN A 306 15.93 9.41 -4.00
N SER A 307 15.26 9.22 -5.13
CA SER A 307 15.72 9.70 -6.43
C SER A 307 15.75 11.22 -6.58
N GLN A 308 15.18 11.97 -5.63
CA GLN A 308 15.24 13.44 -5.61
C GLN A 308 16.47 13.96 -4.85
N GLN A 309 17.13 13.12 -4.06
CA GLN A 309 18.31 13.51 -3.29
C GLN A 309 19.58 13.38 -4.14
N GLU A 310 20.41 14.43 -4.15
CA GLU A 310 21.71 14.38 -4.79
C GLU A 310 22.60 13.36 -4.09
N GLN A 311 23.33 12.55 -4.88
CA GLN A 311 24.21 11.49 -4.38
C GLN A 311 23.50 10.49 -3.45
N ASP A 312 22.28 10.05 -3.80
CA ASP A 312 21.60 8.96 -3.10
C ASP A 312 22.41 7.66 -3.19
N ILE A 313 22.90 7.19 -2.04
CA ILE A 313 23.74 5.99 -1.95
C ILE A 313 22.94 4.72 -1.65
N PHE A 314 21.62 4.81 -1.39
CA PHE A 314 20.82 3.62 -1.11
C PHE A 314 20.98 2.51 -2.18
N PRO A 315 20.92 2.81 -3.49
CA PRO A 315 21.04 1.78 -4.53
C PRO A 315 22.43 1.12 -4.62
N LEU A 316 23.44 1.67 -3.93
CA LEU A 316 24.81 1.16 -3.94
C LEU A 316 25.02 0.07 -2.88
N PHE A 317 24.08 -0.09 -1.93
CA PHE A 317 24.10 -1.21 -1.00
C PHE A 317 23.59 -2.47 -1.69
N ILE A 318 24.50 -3.42 -1.86
CA ILE A 318 24.22 -4.73 -2.47
C ILE A 318 24.05 -5.76 -1.36
N ASP A 319 22.95 -6.50 -1.41
CA ASP A 319 22.70 -7.63 -0.52
C ASP A 319 23.70 -8.75 -0.80
N GLN A 320 24.31 -9.28 0.25
CA GLN A 320 25.37 -10.28 0.10
C GLN A 320 24.88 -11.61 -0.46
N ASP A 321 23.67 -12.03 -0.11
CA ASP A 321 23.18 -13.37 -0.44
C ASP A 321 22.63 -13.42 -1.86
N THR A 322 21.94 -12.36 -2.28
CA THR A 322 21.33 -12.27 -3.61
C THR A 322 22.25 -11.63 -4.65
N GLY A 323 23.24 -10.83 -4.25
CA GLY A 323 24.07 -10.04 -5.16
C GLY A 323 23.32 -8.92 -5.89
N LEU A 324 22.10 -8.61 -5.45
CA LEU A 324 21.24 -7.55 -5.99
C LEU A 324 21.25 -6.33 -5.06
N PRO A 325 20.95 -5.12 -5.56
CA PRO A 325 20.71 -3.97 -4.70
C PRO A 325 19.64 -4.27 -3.65
N LEU A 326 19.80 -3.75 -2.44
CA LEU A 326 18.77 -3.85 -1.40
C LEU A 326 17.43 -3.34 -1.94
N ALA A 327 16.35 -4.06 -1.63
CA ALA A 327 15.01 -3.59 -1.93
C ALA A 327 14.75 -2.33 -1.10
N SER A 328 14.32 -1.25 -1.76
CA SER A 328 13.88 -0.05 -1.06
C SER A 328 12.43 -0.23 -0.64
N PRO A 329 12.07 0.14 0.60
CA PRO A 329 12.90 0.39 1.75
C PRO A 329 13.39 -0.93 2.33
N VAL A 330 14.47 -0.84 3.09
CA VAL A 330 14.94 -1.94 3.94
C VAL A 330 14.83 -1.51 5.40
N GLU A 331 14.52 -2.48 6.26
CA GLU A 331 14.29 -2.22 7.67
C GLU A 331 15.36 -2.81 8.56
N LEU A 332 15.90 -1.95 9.43
CA LEU A 332 16.75 -2.36 10.52
C LEU A 332 15.97 -2.21 11.84
N VAL A 333 15.54 -3.35 12.39
CA VAL A 333 14.71 -3.45 13.59
C VAL A 333 15.52 -4.04 14.72
N SER A 334 15.47 -3.36 15.87
CA SER A 334 15.91 -3.88 17.17
C SER A 334 14.74 -3.90 18.13
N LEU A 335 14.52 -5.01 18.84
CA LEU A 335 13.53 -5.12 19.91
C LEU A 335 14.09 -4.65 21.28
N GLY A 336 15.35 -4.25 21.32
CA GLY A 336 16.00 -3.73 22.52
C GLY A 336 17.42 -4.25 22.71
N GLU A 337 17.91 -4.19 23.95
CA GLU A 337 19.24 -4.64 24.29
C GLU A 337 19.35 -6.17 24.24
N SER A 338 20.40 -6.67 23.61
CA SER A 338 20.75 -8.09 23.60
C SER A 338 22.25 -8.30 23.79
N MET A 339 22.62 -9.47 24.31
CA MET A 339 24.01 -9.92 24.34
C MET A 339 24.37 -10.51 22.98
N PHE A 340 25.25 -9.83 22.26
CA PHE A 340 25.75 -10.33 20.98
C PHE A 340 26.93 -11.28 21.20
N PRO A 341 27.00 -12.41 20.46
CA PRO A 341 28.15 -13.28 20.50
C PRO A 341 29.39 -12.54 19.99
N GLY A 342 30.48 -12.60 20.76
CA GLY A 342 31.81 -12.22 20.28
C GLY A 342 32.44 -13.42 19.59
N PHE A 343 33.00 -13.20 18.40
CA PHE A 343 33.97 -14.12 17.81
C PHE A 343 35.35 -13.48 17.90
#